data_AF-A0A3D3PBD1-F1
#
_entry.id   AF-A0A3D3PBD1-F1
#
_cell.length_a   1.000
_cell.length_b   1.000
_cell.length_c   1.000
_cell.angle_alpha   90.00
_cell.angle_beta   90.00
_cell.angle_gamma   90.00
#
_symmetry.space_group_name_H-M   'P 1'
#
loop_
_entity.id
_entity.type
_entity.pdbx_description
1 polymer ?
#
loop_
_entity_poly.entity_id
_entity_poly.type
_entity_poly.pdbx_seq_one_letter_code
_entity_poly.pdbx_strand_id
1 'polypeptide(L)' 'MNMATQELIETTVFCTYQQIDYSFYSSLEESGLIEITLVDEQKYIRHSQLQQLEKMARFYEPDG' A
#
# COMPACT_ATOMS: atom_id res chain seq x y z
N MET A 1 19.48 10.98 16.09
CA MET A 1 18.66 11.28 14.90
C MET A 1 18.39 9.97 14.18
N ASN A 2 17.21 9.39 14.34
CA ASN A 2 16.81 8.24 13.52
C ASN A 2 16.23 8.84 12.25
N MET A 3 17.03 8.88 11.17
CA MET A 3 16.47 9.05 9.83
C MET A 3 15.56 7.84 9.63
N ALA A 4 14.25 8.05 9.84
CA ALA A 4 13.25 7.09 9.41
C ALA A 4 13.46 6.96 7.91
N THR A 5 14.10 5.88 7.49
CA THR A 5 14.19 5.49 6.09
C THR A 5 12.75 5.39 5.62
N GLN A 6 12.28 6.44 4.93
CA GLN A 6 10.99 6.45 4.26
C GLN A 6 11.13 5.51 3.07
N GLU A 7 11.10 4.20 3.36
CA GLU A 7 11.13 3.16 2.35
C GLU A 7 9.81 3.27 1.60
N LEU A 8 9.87 3.97 0.47
CA LEU A 8 8.77 4.13 -0.46
C LEU A 8 8.81 2.95 -1.42
N ILE A 9 7.69 2.24 -1.53
CA ILE A 9 7.52 1.14 -2.46
C ILE A 9 6.59 1.60 -3.56
N GLU A 10 6.98 1.34 -4.80
CA GLU A 10 6.15 1.61 -5.95
C GLU A 10 4.89 0.74 -5.90
N THR A 11 3.73 1.35 -6.08
CA THR A 11 2.44 0.67 -5.90
C THR A 11 2.22 -0.44 -6.92
N THR A 12 2.80 -0.27 -8.11
CA THR A 12 2.88 -1.27 -9.19
C THR A 12 3.62 -2.54 -8.77
N VAL A 13 4.77 -2.39 -8.11
CA VAL A 13 5.55 -3.52 -7.57
C VAL A 13 4.75 -4.24 -6.49
N PHE A 14 4.13 -3.48 -5.59
CA PHE A 14 3.31 -4.02 -4.52
C PHE A 14 2.06 -4.78 -5.04
N CYS A 15 1.31 -4.18 -5.98
CA CYS A 15 0.18 -4.83 -6.65
C CYS A 15 0.60 -6.14 -7.33
N THR A 16 1.77 -6.16 -7.97
CA THR A 16 2.29 -7.37 -8.61
C THR A 16 2.60 -8.46 -7.57
N TYR A 17 3.23 -8.08 -6.44
CA TYR A 17 3.69 -9.02 -5.42
C TYR A 17 2.56 -9.57 -4.55
N GLN A 18 1.63 -8.72 -4.12
CA GLN A 18 0.47 -9.12 -3.30
C GLN A 18 -0.75 -9.54 -4.13
N GLN A 19 -0.69 -9.44 -5.47
CA GLN A 19 -1.80 -9.77 -6.37
C GLN A 19 -3.11 -9.05 -6.02
N ILE A 20 -3.00 -7.86 -5.42
CA ILE A 20 -4.13 -7.02 -5.02
C ILE A 20 -4.53 -6.12 -6.18
N ASP A 21 -5.83 -6.01 -6.37
CA ASP A 21 -6.40 -5.24 -7.46
C ASP A 21 -6.32 -3.74 -7.19
N TYR A 22 -6.27 -2.95 -8.27
CA TYR A 22 -6.20 -1.50 -8.16
C TYR A 22 -7.42 -0.92 -7.42
N SER A 23 -8.58 -1.58 -7.53
CA SER A 23 -9.79 -1.20 -6.78
C SER A 23 -9.61 -1.26 -5.27
N PHE A 24 -8.86 -2.25 -4.75
CA PHE A 24 -8.58 -2.36 -3.31
C PHE A 24 -7.76 -1.17 -2.84
N TYR A 25 -6.70 -0.86 -3.58
CA TYR A 25 -5.87 0.31 -3.35
C TYR A 25 -6.67 1.61 -3.40
N SER A 26 -7.51 1.81 -4.41
CA SER A 26 -8.33 3.03 -4.53
C SER A 26 -9.33 3.18 -3.39
N SER A 27 -9.98 2.10 -2.93
CA SER A 27 -10.87 2.19 -1.76
C SER A 27 -10.12 2.59 -0.48
N LEU A 28 -8.90 2.11 -0.31
CA LEU A 28 -8.08 2.45 0.86
C LEU A 28 -7.58 3.90 0.80
N GLU A 29 -7.21 4.37 -0.39
CA GLU A 29 -6.85 5.77 -0.62
C GLU A 29 -8.05 6.68 -0.33
N GLU A 30 -9.22 6.35 -0.89
CA GLU A 30 -10.46 7.12 -0.70
C GLU A 30 -10.92 7.13 0.77
N SER A 31 -10.74 6.02 1.48
CA SER A 31 -10.99 5.94 2.93
C SER A 31 -9.95 6.68 3.77
N GLY A 32 -8.83 7.12 3.19
CA GLY A 32 -7.70 7.70 3.92
C GLY A 32 -6.94 6.69 4.79
N LEU A 33 -7.10 5.39 4.52
CA LEU A 33 -6.38 4.31 5.21
C LEU A 33 -4.94 4.19 4.72
N ILE A 34 -4.70 4.56 3.46
CA ILE A 34 -3.36 4.62 2.87
C ILE A 34 -3.07 5.99 2.27
N GLU A 35 -1.80 6.35 2.28
CA GLU A 35 -1.33 7.62 1.75
C GLU A 35 -0.38 7.37 0.60
N ILE A 36 -0.71 7.98 -0.54
CA ILE A 36 -0.04 7.77 -1.80
C ILE A 36 0.79 8.99 -2.12
N THR A 37 2.07 8.75 -2.37
CA THR A 37 3.01 9.77 -2.78
C THR A 37 3.24 9.64 -4.28
N LEU A 38 2.85 10.65 -5.04
CA LEU A 38 3.23 10.76 -6.45
C LEU A 38 4.62 11.39 -6.54
N VAL A 39 5.59 10.64 -7.06
CA VAL A 39 6.91 11.19 -7.43
C VAL A 39 7.24 10.71 -8.84
N ASP A 40 7.64 11.65 -9.70
CA ASP A 40 7.97 11.37 -11.11
C ASP A 40 6.88 10.59 -11.87
N GLU A 41 5.63 11.03 -11.72
CA GLU A 41 4.43 10.38 -12.34
C GLU A 41 4.16 8.94 -11.86
N GLN A 42 5.00 8.42 -10.96
CA GLN A 42 4.84 7.12 -10.35
C GLN A 42 4.23 7.24 -8.96
N LYS A 43 3.42 6.24 -8.61
CA LYS A 43 2.74 6.16 -7.32
C LYS A 43 3.56 5.32 -6.37
N TYR A 44 3.80 5.87 -5.19
CA TYR A 44 4.55 5.24 -4.13
C TYR A 44 3.73 5.21 -2.85
N ILE A 45 3.97 4.18 -2.05
CA ILE A 45 3.38 4.00 -0.74
C ILE A 45 4.48 3.76 0.29
N ARG A 46 4.27 4.23 1.52
CA ARG A 46 5.23 4.01 2.61
C ARG A 46 5.24 2.54 3.04
N HIS A 47 6.43 1.99 3.30
CA HIS A 47 6.62 0.64 3.82
C HIS A 47 5.85 0.39 5.13
N SER A 48 5.74 1.41 6.00
CA SER A 48 4.91 1.31 7.21
C SER A 48 3.44 1.03 6.90
N GLN A 49 2.91 1.57 5.81
CA GLN A 49 1.54 1.32 5.36
C GLN A 49 1.43 -0.08 4.73
N LEU A 50 2.47 -0.57 4.04
CA LEU A 50 2.48 -1.93 3.48
C LEU A 50 2.25 -2.99 4.55
N GLN A 51 2.94 -2.88 5.68
CA GLN A 51 2.80 -3.86 6.76
C GLN A 51 1.38 -3.87 7.35
N GLN A 52 0.69 -2.72 7.32
CA GLN A 52 -0.70 -2.59 7.75
C GLN A 52 -1.68 -3.11 6.68
N LEU A 53 -1.42 -2.81 5.41
CA LEU A 53 -2.11 -3.36 4.24
C LEU A 53 -2.06 -4.88 4.22
N GLU A 54 -0.89 -5.49 4.42
CA GLU A 54 -0.75 -6.95 4.48
C GLU A 54 -1.56 -7.55 5.62
N LYS A 55 -1.60 -6.88 6.79
CA LYS A 55 -2.46 -7.32 7.90
C LYS A 55 -3.93 -7.20 7.55
N MET A 56 -4.34 -6.10 6.91
CA MET A 56 -5.73 -5.88 6.49
C MET A 56 -6.15 -6.87 5.41
N ALA A 57 -5.32 -7.10 4.39
CA ALA A 57 -5.56 -8.08 3.34
C ALA A 57 -5.61 -9.51 3.88
N ARG A 58 -4.81 -9.81 4.92
CA ARG A 58 -4.82 -11.11 5.60
C ARG A 58 -5.97 -11.27 6.60
N PHE A 59 -6.53 -10.16 7.11
CA PHE A 59 -7.73 -10.19 7.98
C PHE A 59 -9.02 -10.15 7.17
N TYR A 60 -8.97 -9.55 5.98
CA TYR A 60 -9.92 -9.74 4.89
C TYR A 60 -9.63 -11.10 4.23
N GLU A 61 -9.57 -12.18 5.02
CA GLU A 61 -9.78 -13.51 4.45
C GLU A 61 -11.17 -13.47 3.80
N PRO A 62 -11.31 -13.72 2.49
CA PRO A 62 -12.59 -14.08 1.92
C PRO A 62 -12.97 -15.40 2.59
N ASP A 63 -13.71 -15.30 3.69
CA ASP A 63 -14.37 -16.42 4.33
C ASP A 63 -15.31 -17.05 3.28
N GLY A 64 -14.86 -18.18 2.69
CA GLY A 64 -15.72 -19.16 2.01
C GLY A 64 -16.29 -18.78 0.65
#